data_AF-A0A094AEF9-F1
#
_entry.id   AF-A0A094AEF9-F1
#
_cell.length_a   1.000
_cell.length_b   1.000
_cell.length_c   1.000
_cell.angle_alpha   90.00
_cell.angle_beta   90.00
_cell.angle_gamma   90.00
#
_symmetry.space_group_name_H-M   'P 1'
#
loop_
_entity.id
_entity.type
_entity.pdbx_description
1 polymer ?
#
loop_
_entity_poly.entity_id
_entity_poly.type
_entity_poly.pdbx_seq_one_letter_code
_entity_poly.pdbx_strand_id
1 'polypeptide(L)'
;MDLIEATVSNMMGKSLPVNLKNANGPNPKKPNPKSSNHKGKATAPSPDTQNDPDSMFKGGFSCRTGIQTGEKSLNKFRAMRDGKYKPREAVLRIKQNLENNNPQMWDLTAYRVLDEKHKHHRTGNKWKIYPSYDFTHCLRDSFEGVTHSLCTTEFDLSRVSYEWLCDKVAVYKPMQREFGRLRISGTVLSKRKILALIENGHVRDWDDPRLYTLIALRRRGVPPEAILSFINELGVTKAETTIDTKQFEQCIRRYLEVTVPRLMLVLEPIPVVTENIPEDNIEMVELPFSKDPASGVHTVPFTKTVYIERSDFRESASKDFFRLALGISVGLLKVTYPITATGFETDPETRLVTLVMLVMKSLTRGLHLKSPRDDPDVLPEGFLSDINPRSEGIFPNAMIETGIEEIKQTAPWPRLSEG
;
A
#
# COMPACT_ATOMS: atom_id res chain seq x y z
N MET A 1 4.85 -46.34 6.65
CA MET A 1 5.38 -45.15 5.94
C MET A 1 4.32 -44.81 4.89
N ASP A 2 3.20 -44.26 5.34
CA ASP A 2 2.00 -44.13 4.50
C ASP A 2 1.96 -42.70 3.97
N LEU A 3 2.81 -42.47 2.96
CA LEU A 3 3.02 -41.17 2.30
C LEU A 3 1.85 -40.86 1.33
N ILE A 4 1.33 -39.63 1.43
CA ILE A 4 0.24 -39.01 0.65
C ILE A 4 -0.47 -39.95 -0.33
N GLU A 5 -1.68 -40.39 0.02
CA GLU A 5 -2.60 -40.85 -1.00
C GLU A 5 -2.99 -39.66 -1.87
N ALA A 6 -2.68 -39.73 -3.16
CA ALA A 6 -3.17 -38.76 -4.12
C ALA A 6 -3.94 -39.44 -5.25
N THR A 7 -4.69 -38.68 -6.04
CA THR A 7 -5.44 -39.20 -7.17
C THR A 7 -5.10 -38.41 -8.42
N VAL A 8 -4.78 -39.10 -9.51
CA VAL A 8 -4.83 -38.48 -10.84
C VAL A 8 -6.20 -38.76 -11.46
N SER A 9 -7.02 -37.71 -11.58
CA SER A 9 -8.34 -37.78 -12.19
C SER A 9 -8.34 -37.14 -13.58
N ASN A 10 -8.98 -37.80 -14.54
CA ASN A 10 -9.31 -37.17 -15.82
C ASN A 10 -10.50 -36.21 -15.61
N MET A 11 -10.46 -34.99 -16.15
CA MET A 11 -11.59 -34.05 -16.04
C MET A 11 -12.65 -34.22 -17.15
N MET A 12 -12.50 -35.19 -18.06
CA MET A 12 -13.51 -35.43 -19.08
C MET A 12 -14.74 -36.15 -18.49
N GLY A 13 -15.75 -35.37 -18.13
CA GLY A 13 -17.11 -35.84 -17.83
C GLY A 13 -17.59 -35.58 -16.41
N LYS A 14 -18.63 -34.74 -16.29
CA LYS A 14 -19.51 -34.42 -15.14
C LYS A 14 -19.10 -33.21 -14.29
N SER A 15 -19.79 -32.10 -14.56
CA SER A 15 -20.02 -31.00 -13.60
C SER A 15 -20.73 -31.54 -12.35
N LEU A 16 -20.24 -31.18 -11.17
CA LEU A 16 -20.95 -31.41 -9.91
C LEU A 16 -22.08 -30.38 -9.75
N PRO A 17 -23.31 -30.79 -9.37
CA PRO A 17 -24.36 -29.84 -9.05
C PRO A 17 -24.09 -29.25 -7.65
N VAL A 18 -23.94 -27.93 -7.58
CA VAL A 18 -23.92 -27.19 -6.31
C VAL A 18 -25.38 -27.04 -5.87
N ASN A 19 -25.81 -27.80 -4.88
CA ASN A 19 -27.11 -27.62 -4.25
C ASN A 19 -26.89 -26.94 -2.88
N LEU A 20 -26.95 -25.61 -2.86
CA LEU A 20 -26.96 -24.80 -1.66
C LEU A 20 -28.36 -24.86 -1.06
N LYS A 21 -28.56 -25.65 0.00
CA LYS A 21 -29.69 -25.47 0.92
C LYS A 21 -29.20 -25.48 2.37
N ASN A 22 -29.70 -24.47 3.07
CA ASN A 22 -29.40 -24.07 4.45
C ASN A 22 -29.51 -25.20 5.48
N ALA A 23 -28.65 -25.16 6.50
CA ALA A 23 -28.95 -25.72 7.81
C ALA A 23 -28.23 -24.92 8.91
N ASN A 24 -28.98 -24.04 9.58
CA ASN A 24 -28.66 -23.52 10.91
C ASN A 24 -28.97 -24.61 11.95
N GLY A 25 -28.03 -24.89 12.85
CA GLY A 25 -28.23 -25.80 13.99
C GLY A 25 -27.07 -25.73 14.99
N PRO A 26 -27.31 -25.84 16.31
CA PRO A 26 -26.41 -25.36 17.35
C PRO A 26 -25.26 -26.32 17.68
N ASN A 27 -24.19 -25.71 18.18
CA ASN A 27 -22.86 -26.26 18.49
C ASN A 27 -22.85 -27.21 19.73
N PRO A 28 -22.24 -28.41 19.68
CA PRO A 28 -21.92 -29.17 20.89
C PRO A 28 -20.45 -29.02 21.31
N LYS A 29 -20.27 -28.97 22.64
CA LYS A 29 -19.02 -28.75 23.40
C LYS A 29 -17.92 -29.78 23.09
N LYS A 30 -16.67 -29.33 23.00
CA LYS A 30 -15.45 -30.16 22.88
C LYS A 30 -15.00 -30.72 24.23
N PRO A 31 -14.45 -31.96 24.29
CA PRO A 31 -13.49 -32.34 25.32
C PRO A 31 -12.04 -32.20 24.81
N ASN A 32 -11.14 -31.79 25.71
CA ASN A 32 -9.68 -31.69 25.53
C ASN A 32 -9.03 -33.06 25.26
N PRO A 33 -7.92 -33.11 24.50
CA PRO A 33 -6.91 -34.13 24.69
C PRO A 33 -5.55 -33.57 25.12
N LYS A 34 -4.95 -34.32 26.05
CA LYS A 34 -3.65 -34.12 26.70
C LYS A 34 -2.49 -34.26 25.70
N SER A 35 -1.47 -33.43 25.86
CA SER A 35 -0.21 -33.47 25.11
C SER A 35 0.68 -34.66 25.51
N SER A 36 1.18 -35.42 24.55
CA SER A 36 2.36 -36.28 24.74
C SER A 36 3.60 -35.63 24.12
N ASN A 37 4.60 -35.38 24.95
CA ASN A 37 5.93 -34.91 24.54
C ASN A 37 6.71 -36.04 23.89
N HIS A 38 7.18 -35.86 22.65
CA HIS A 38 8.31 -36.61 22.11
C HIS A 38 9.34 -35.64 21.50
N LYS A 39 10.52 -35.58 22.14
CA LYS A 39 11.70 -34.89 21.63
C LYS A 39 12.43 -35.83 20.67
N GLY A 40 12.37 -35.55 19.37
CA GLY A 40 13.22 -36.15 18.35
C GLY A 40 14.05 -35.07 17.68
N LYS A 41 15.39 -35.16 17.77
CA LYS A 41 16.31 -34.30 17.01
C LYS A 41 16.21 -34.66 15.52
N ALA A 42 15.84 -33.70 14.67
CA ALA A 42 15.87 -33.86 13.22
C ALA A 42 17.10 -33.15 12.64
N THR A 43 17.96 -33.89 11.95
CA THR A 43 19.06 -33.37 11.14
C THR A 43 18.55 -33.05 9.73
N ALA A 44 18.90 -31.87 9.21
CA ALA A 44 18.48 -31.41 7.88
C ALA A 44 19.26 -32.10 6.74
N PRO A 45 18.60 -32.59 5.67
CA PRO A 45 19.28 -33.13 4.49
C PRO A 45 19.64 -32.03 3.48
N SER A 46 20.63 -32.32 2.63
CA SER A 46 21.27 -31.38 1.68
C SER A 46 20.34 -30.80 0.59
N PRO A 47 20.67 -29.63 0.01
CA PRO A 47 19.76 -28.80 -0.80
C PRO A 47 19.25 -29.43 -2.11
N ASP A 48 20.02 -30.33 -2.72
CA ASP A 48 19.70 -30.84 -4.07
C ASP A 48 18.61 -31.91 -4.10
N THR A 49 18.37 -32.58 -2.97
CA THR A 49 17.31 -33.61 -2.81
C THR A 49 15.93 -33.05 -2.46
N GLN A 50 15.80 -31.75 -2.18
CA GLN A 50 14.55 -31.13 -1.72
C GLN A 50 13.57 -30.77 -2.84
N ASN A 51 14.00 -30.83 -4.11
CA ASN A 51 13.24 -30.31 -5.26
C ASN A 51 12.64 -31.39 -6.17
N ASP A 52 12.74 -32.68 -5.82
CA ASP A 52 12.09 -33.75 -6.58
C ASP A 52 10.73 -34.10 -5.94
N PRO A 53 9.60 -33.76 -6.59
CA PRO A 53 8.29 -34.12 -6.07
C PRO A 53 8.14 -35.63 -5.89
N ASP A 54 8.81 -36.48 -6.67
CA ASP A 54 8.74 -37.95 -6.54
C ASP A 54 9.18 -38.45 -5.14
N SER A 55 10.02 -37.68 -4.44
CA SER A 55 10.51 -38.03 -3.10
C SER A 55 9.41 -37.99 -2.01
N MET A 56 8.34 -37.21 -2.23
CA MET A 56 7.29 -36.93 -1.24
C MET A 56 6.07 -37.87 -1.33
N PHE A 57 5.97 -38.72 -2.36
CA PHE A 57 4.76 -39.49 -2.68
C PHE A 57 4.93 -41.03 -2.66
N LYS A 58 5.80 -41.59 -1.81
CA LYS A 58 6.12 -43.04 -1.83
C LYS A 58 5.06 -44.00 -1.27
N GLY A 59 3.84 -43.54 -0.91
CA GLY A 59 2.87 -44.33 -0.11
C GLY A 59 1.57 -44.70 -0.82
N GLY A 60 1.56 -44.62 -2.16
CA GLY A 60 0.44 -45.07 -2.95
C GLY A 60 -0.70 -44.05 -3.06
N PHE A 61 -1.70 -44.36 -3.87
CA PHE A 61 -2.62 -43.40 -4.48
C PHE A 61 -3.91 -44.14 -4.84
N SER A 62 -5.09 -43.56 -4.65
CA SER A 62 -6.39 -44.22 -4.93
C SER A 62 -7.33 -43.26 -5.68
N CYS A 63 -8.27 -43.74 -6.51
CA CYS A 63 -9.23 -42.90 -7.26
C CYS A 63 -10.70 -43.24 -7.00
N ARG A 64 -11.61 -42.31 -7.35
CA ARG A 64 -13.08 -42.48 -7.28
C ARG A 64 -13.67 -43.45 -8.32
N THR A 65 -12.86 -43.90 -9.29
CA THR A 65 -13.25 -44.87 -10.33
C THR A 65 -12.52 -46.20 -10.15
N GLY A 66 -12.54 -46.71 -8.92
CA GLY A 66 -11.87 -47.94 -8.52
C GLY A 66 -10.54 -47.68 -7.80
N ILE A 67 -10.17 -48.60 -6.93
CA ILE A 67 -8.89 -48.55 -6.20
C ILE A 67 -7.76 -48.66 -7.25
N GLN A 68 -7.23 -47.52 -7.72
CA GLN A 68 -5.95 -47.53 -8.41
C GLN A 68 -4.89 -47.97 -7.39
N THR A 69 -3.97 -48.83 -7.81
CA THR A 69 -2.80 -49.16 -7.00
C THR A 69 -1.87 -47.95 -6.95
N GLY A 70 -1.09 -47.82 -5.88
CA GLY A 70 -0.14 -46.72 -5.73
C GLY A 70 0.78 -46.49 -6.93
N GLU A 71 1.23 -47.59 -7.53
CA GLU A 71 2.08 -47.58 -8.70
C GLU A 71 1.42 -46.95 -9.95
N LYS A 72 0.11 -47.20 -10.17
CA LYS A 72 -0.60 -46.66 -11.35
C LYS A 72 -0.70 -45.15 -11.32
N SER A 73 -0.96 -44.57 -10.15
CA SER A 73 -1.07 -43.11 -10.05
C SER A 73 0.30 -42.42 -10.01
N LEU A 74 1.34 -43.07 -9.45
CA LEU A 74 2.71 -42.58 -9.56
C LEU A 74 3.13 -42.49 -11.05
N ASN A 75 2.83 -43.52 -11.82
CA ASN A 75 3.09 -43.53 -13.27
C ASN A 75 2.31 -42.43 -14.00
N LYS A 76 1.05 -42.19 -13.63
CA LYS A 76 0.26 -41.08 -14.19
C LYS A 76 0.82 -39.72 -13.80
N PHE A 77 1.26 -39.53 -12.57
CA PHE A 77 1.85 -38.27 -12.12
C PHE A 77 3.17 -37.98 -12.84
N ARG A 78 4.04 -38.97 -13.00
CA ARG A 78 5.24 -38.87 -13.84
C ARG A 78 4.89 -38.55 -15.29
N ALA A 79 3.87 -39.20 -15.84
CA ALA A 79 3.36 -38.87 -17.18
C ALA A 79 2.82 -37.43 -17.29
N MET A 80 2.22 -36.86 -16.23
CA MET A 80 1.86 -35.43 -16.20
C MET A 80 3.11 -34.54 -16.24
N ARG A 81 4.12 -34.85 -15.42
CA ARG A 81 5.41 -34.13 -15.42
C ARG A 81 6.10 -34.17 -16.78
N ASP A 82 6.05 -35.33 -17.44
CA ASP A 82 6.67 -35.59 -18.73
C ASP A 82 5.84 -35.04 -19.92
N GLY A 83 4.73 -34.33 -19.66
CA GLY A 83 3.93 -33.64 -20.69
C GLY A 83 2.99 -34.54 -21.51
N LYS A 84 2.67 -35.75 -21.03
CA LYS A 84 1.78 -36.69 -21.75
C LYS A 84 0.29 -36.33 -21.67
N TYR A 85 -0.08 -35.31 -20.90
CA TYR A 85 -1.45 -34.82 -20.75
C TYR A 85 -1.51 -33.34 -21.15
N LYS A 86 -2.61 -32.92 -21.76
CA LYS A 86 -2.88 -31.51 -22.03
C LYS A 86 -3.40 -30.80 -20.77
N PRO A 87 -3.38 -29.46 -20.74
CA PRO A 87 -3.97 -28.70 -19.64
C PRO A 87 -5.42 -29.12 -19.38
N ARG A 88 -5.78 -29.25 -18.10
CA ARG A 88 -7.10 -29.71 -17.62
C ARG A 88 -7.43 -31.18 -17.92
N GLU A 89 -6.59 -31.93 -18.63
CA GLU A 89 -6.84 -33.37 -18.83
C GLU A 89 -6.56 -34.17 -17.57
N ALA A 90 -5.53 -33.79 -16.79
CA ALA A 90 -5.13 -34.48 -15.57
C ALA A 90 -4.80 -33.48 -14.45
N VAL A 91 -5.11 -33.88 -13.22
CA VAL A 91 -4.82 -33.12 -11.99
C VAL A 91 -4.42 -34.09 -10.89
N LEU A 92 -3.41 -33.74 -10.09
CA LEU A 92 -3.10 -34.45 -8.87
C LEU A 92 -3.93 -33.85 -7.74
N ARG A 93 -4.72 -34.66 -7.05
CA ARG A 93 -5.46 -34.26 -5.85
C ARG A 93 -4.90 -34.98 -4.63
N ILE A 94 -4.84 -34.29 -3.51
CA ILE A 94 -4.55 -34.86 -2.20
C ILE A 94 -5.80 -35.62 -1.76
N LYS A 95 -5.69 -36.88 -1.33
CA LYS A 95 -6.82 -37.64 -0.82
C LYS A 95 -7.03 -37.33 0.65
N GLN A 96 -8.11 -36.62 0.95
CA GLN A 96 -8.47 -36.12 2.27
C GLN A 96 -9.83 -36.72 2.67
N ASN A 97 -10.78 -35.89 3.11
CA ASN A 97 -12.11 -36.33 3.53
C ASN A 97 -13.19 -35.44 2.92
N LEU A 98 -13.88 -35.98 1.91
CA LEU A 98 -14.95 -35.30 1.17
C LEU A 98 -16.24 -35.12 2.00
N GLU A 99 -16.39 -35.83 3.11
CA GLU A 99 -17.52 -35.70 4.04
C GLU A 99 -17.27 -34.65 5.13
N ASN A 100 -16.07 -34.06 5.17
CA ASN A 100 -15.73 -33.04 6.15
C ASN A 100 -16.54 -31.76 5.89
N ASN A 101 -16.99 -31.07 6.94
CA ASN A 101 -17.73 -29.81 6.82
C ASN A 101 -16.85 -28.63 6.35
N ASN A 102 -15.52 -28.77 6.38
CA ASN A 102 -14.58 -27.79 5.85
C ASN A 102 -14.23 -28.11 4.38
N PRO A 103 -14.55 -27.22 3.42
CA PRO A 103 -14.21 -27.42 2.01
C PRO A 103 -12.72 -27.60 1.72
N GLN A 104 -11.84 -27.13 2.61
CA GLN A 104 -10.40 -27.31 2.50
C GLN A 104 -9.94 -28.76 2.72
N MET A 105 -10.86 -29.65 3.07
CA MET A 105 -10.60 -31.10 3.19
C MET A 105 -11.21 -31.89 2.03
N TRP A 106 -11.79 -31.23 1.01
CA TRP A 106 -12.45 -31.88 -0.11
C TRP A 106 -11.50 -32.23 -1.25
N ASP A 107 -10.53 -33.09 -0.93
CA ASP A 107 -9.47 -33.55 -1.83
C ASP A 107 -8.84 -32.39 -2.62
N LEU A 108 -8.10 -31.52 -1.93
CA LEU A 108 -7.50 -30.34 -2.55
C LEU A 108 -6.63 -30.71 -3.74
N THR A 109 -6.60 -29.83 -4.75
CA THR A 109 -5.68 -30.00 -5.87
C THR A 109 -4.25 -29.75 -5.40
N ALA A 110 -3.34 -30.69 -5.63
CA ALA A 110 -1.91 -30.56 -5.37
C ALA A 110 -1.14 -30.02 -6.57
N TYR A 111 -1.33 -30.61 -7.76
CA TYR A 111 -0.62 -30.22 -8.99
C TYR A 111 -1.56 -30.14 -10.19
N ARG A 112 -1.30 -29.20 -11.09
CA ARG A 112 -2.01 -29.02 -12.35
C ARG A 112 -1.03 -29.04 -13.52
N VAL A 113 -1.47 -29.60 -14.65
CA VAL A 113 -0.81 -29.40 -15.94
C VAL A 113 -1.17 -28.00 -16.46
N LEU A 114 -0.17 -27.20 -16.78
CA LEU A 114 -0.35 -25.88 -17.41
C LEU A 114 0.05 -25.92 -18.88
N ASP A 115 -0.50 -24.97 -19.65
CA ASP A 115 -0.21 -24.84 -21.08
C ASP A 115 1.25 -24.43 -21.28
N GLU A 116 1.92 -25.05 -22.24
CA GLU A 116 3.35 -24.88 -22.52
C GLU A 116 3.73 -23.44 -22.86
N LYS A 117 2.78 -22.61 -23.30
CA LYS A 117 2.99 -21.17 -23.50
C LYS A 117 3.31 -20.41 -22.21
N HIS A 118 2.93 -20.95 -21.05
CA HIS A 118 3.21 -20.35 -19.75
C HIS A 118 4.60 -20.78 -19.26
N LYS A 119 5.64 -20.17 -19.85
CA LYS A 119 7.02 -20.35 -19.39
C LYS A 119 7.18 -19.78 -17.98
N HIS A 120 7.71 -20.58 -17.05
CA HIS A 120 7.99 -20.08 -15.71
C HIS A 120 9.21 -19.16 -15.73
N HIS A 121 9.08 -17.99 -15.11
CA HIS A 121 10.10 -16.94 -15.17
C HIS A 121 11.47 -17.36 -14.64
N ARG A 122 11.56 -18.29 -13.66
CA ARG A 122 12.84 -18.79 -13.11
C ARG A 122 13.32 -20.12 -13.68
N THR A 123 12.38 -21.02 -13.99
CA THR A 123 12.69 -22.43 -14.34
C THR A 123 12.42 -22.73 -15.81
N GLY A 124 12.06 -21.69 -16.59
CA GLY A 124 11.78 -21.80 -18.00
C GLY A 124 10.71 -22.86 -18.28
N ASN A 125 11.06 -23.77 -19.18
CA ASN A 125 10.19 -24.87 -19.64
C ASN A 125 10.50 -26.20 -18.93
N LYS A 126 11.29 -26.19 -17.84
CA LYS A 126 11.71 -27.41 -17.14
C LYS A 126 10.52 -28.23 -16.61
N TRP A 127 9.47 -27.55 -16.16
CA TRP A 127 8.32 -28.18 -15.54
C TRP A 127 7.06 -27.98 -16.40
N LYS A 128 6.29 -29.04 -16.57
CA LYS A 128 4.97 -29.03 -17.24
C LYS A 128 3.80 -29.07 -16.26
N ILE A 129 4.10 -29.36 -15.00
CA ILE A 129 3.17 -29.36 -13.88
C ILE A 129 3.60 -28.34 -12.84
N TYR A 130 2.62 -27.70 -12.20
CA TYR A 130 2.86 -26.71 -11.17
C TYR A 130 2.00 -27.00 -9.95
N PRO A 131 2.57 -26.86 -8.74
CA PRO A 131 1.84 -27.10 -7.51
C PRO A 131 0.84 -25.97 -7.23
N SER A 132 -0.19 -26.28 -6.44
CA SER A 132 -1.14 -25.29 -5.93
C SER A 132 -0.59 -24.55 -4.71
N TYR A 133 -1.22 -23.42 -4.37
CA TYR A 133 -0.90 -22.67 -3.15
C TYR A 133 -0.97 -23.57 -1.90
N ASP A 134 -2.09 -24.27 -1.69
CA ASP A 134 -2.30 -25.13 -0.52
C ASP A 134 -1.27 -26.26 -0.40
N PHE A 135 -0.74 -26.78 -1.52
CA PHE A 135 0.32 -27.78 -1.49
C PHE A 135 1.69 -27.16 -1.19
N THR A 136 1.98 -25.98 -1.74
CA THR A 136 3.29 -25.34 -1.55
C THR A 136 3.48 -24.67 -0.21
N HIS A 137 2.46 -23.98 0.31
CA HIS A 137 2.63 -22.99 1.38
C HIS A 137 3.21 -23.64 2.65
N CYS A 138 2.57 -24.70 3.14
CA CYS A 138 3.01 -25.37 4.36
C CYS A 138 4.34 -26.11 4.20
N LEU A 139 4.61 -26.68 3.02
CA LEU A 139 5.86 -27.37 2.74
C LEU A 139 7.03 -26.40 2.65
N ARG A 140 6.84 -25.24 2.01
CA ARG A 140 7.84 -24.17 1.97
C ARG A 140 8.16 -23.65 3.35
N ASP A 141 7.15 -23.30 4.14
CA ASP A 141 7.34 -22.86 5.51
C ASP A 141 8.08 -23.91 6.35
N SER A 142 7.77 -25.19 6.15
CA SER A 142 8.46 -26.31 6.81
C SER A 142 9.94 -26.39 6.41
N PHE A 143 10.25 -26.35 5.12
CA PHE A 143 11.62 -26.43 4.60
C PHE A 143 12.47 -25.21 4.97
N GLU A 144 11.85 -24.04 5.07
CA GLU A 144 12.50 -22.79 5.47
C GLU A 144 12.59 -22.64 7.00
N GLY A 145 12.03 -23.57 7.77
CA GLY A 145 12.08 -23.55 9.23
C GLY A 145 11.25 -22.44 9.87
N VAL A 146 10.19 -21.99 9.20
CA VAL A 146 9.30 -20.91 9.66
C VAL A 146 8.65 -21.28 10.98
N THR A 147 8.83 -20.46 12.02
CA THR A 147 8.21 -20.71 13.33
C THR A 147 6.75 -20.27 13.38
N HIS A 148 6.46 -19.09 12.83
CA HIS A 148 5.15 -18.45 12.80
C HIS A 148 4.80 -18.05 11.38
N SER A 149 3.89 -18.80 10.75
CA SER A 149 3.39 -18.49 9.41
C SER A 149 2.21 -17.53 9.56
N LEU A 150 2.46 -16.24 9.36
CA LEU A 150 1.47 -15.18 9.55
C LEU A 150 0.77 -14.87 8.22
N CYS A 151 -0.54 -15.12 8.16
CA CYS A 151 -1.37 -14.85 6.98
C CYS A 151 -2.64 -14.10 7.37
N THR A 152 -3.47 -13.77 6.39
CA THR A 152 -4.71 -13.05 6.67
C THR A 152 -5.86 -14.01 6.98
N THR A 153 -6.92 -13.52 7.64
CA THR A 153 -8.08 -14.33 8.05
C THR A 153 -8.85 -14.98 6.90
N GLU A 154 -8.64 -14.55 5.66
CA GLU A 154 -9.13 -15.24 4.45
C GLU A 154 -8.66 -16.70 4.36
N PHE A 155 -7.55 -17.06 5.03
CA PHE A 155 -6.94 -18.39 5.03
C PHE A 155 -7.14 -19.16 6.36
N ASP A 156 -8.05 -18.71 7.23
CA ASP A 156 -8.31 -19.40 8.51
C ASP A 156 -8.81 -20.84 8.30
N LEU A 157 -9.70 -21.05 7.32
CA LEU A 157 -10.22 -22.37 6.97
C LEU A 157 -9.14 -23.31 6.39
N SER A 158 -8.12 -22.78 5.70
CA SER A 158 -7.05 -23.58 5.08
C SER A 158 -5.99 -24.03 6.08
N ARG A 159 -6.04 -23.57 7.34
CA ARG A 159 -5.15 -24.08 8.38
C ARG A 159 -5.27 -25.60 8.56
N VAL A 160 -6.48 -26.15 8.47
CA VAL A 160 -6.71 -27.59 8.66
C VAL A 160 -6.00 -28.40 7.57
N SER A 161 -6.05 -27.97 6.30
CA SER A 161 -5.34 -28.62 5.22
C SER A 161 -3.83 -28.40 5.27
N TYR A 162 -3.40 -27.21 5.69
CA TYR A 162 -2.00 -26.87 5.94
C TYR A 162 -1.36 -27.83 6.95
N GLU A 163 -1.97 -27.97 8.13
CA GLU A 163 -1.48 -28.83 9.20
C GLU A 163 -1.54 -30.31 8.81
N TRP A 164 -2.64 -30.73 8.17
CA TRP A 164 -2.83 -32.09 7.69
C TRP A 164 -1.73 -32.51 6.72
N LEU A 165 -1.35 -31.62 5.78
CA LEU A 165 -0.34 -31.95 4.77
C LEU A 165 1.02 -32.15 5.43
N CYS A 166 1.43 -31.27 6.35
CA CYS A 166 2.68 -31.42 7.11
C CYS A 166 2.73 -32.74 7.89
N ASP A 167 1.64 -33.09 8.58
CA ASP A 167 1.55 -34.35 9.34
C ASP A 167 1.66 -35.57 8.41
N LYS A 168 1.05 -35.51 7.22
CA LYS A 168 1.04 -36.63 6.25
C LYS A 168 2.37 -36.87 5.55
N VAL A 169 3.14 -35.83 5.28
CA VAL A 169 4.50 -35.98 4.75
C VAL A 169 5.56 -36.09 5.84
N ALA A 170 5.15 -36.09 7.11
CA ALA A 170 6.02 -36.19 8.29
C ALA A 170 7.15 -35.14 8.29
N VAL A 171 6.79 -33.89 7.97
CA VAL A 171 7.72 -32.74 8.03
C VAL A 171 7.42 -31.86 9.24
N TYR A 172 8.32 -30.92 9.53
CA TYR A 172 8.08 -29.92 10.57
C TYR A 172 6.78 -29.16 10.28
N LYS A 173 5.99 -28.87 11.31
CA LYS A 173 4.69 -28.19 11.19
C LYS A 173 4.78 -26.77 11.75
N PRO A 174 5.01 -25.77 10.88
CA PRO A 174 4.97 -24.36 11.27
C PRO A 174 3.62 -23.97 11.85
N MET A 175 3.64 -22.95 12.71
CA MET A 175 2.42 -22.48 13.36
C MET A 175 1.74 -21.39 12.53
N GLN A 176 0.71 -21.76 11.75
CA GLN A 176 -0.10 -20.77 11.02
C GLN A 176 -0.95 -19.94 11.98
N ARG A 177 -0.86 -18.61 11.91
CA ARG A 177 -1.70 -17.66 12.66
C ARG A 177 -2.21 -16.57 11.74
N GLU A 178 -3.50 -16.27 11.85
CA GLU A 178 -4.15 -15.31 10.99
C GLU A 178 -4.37 -13.98 11.70
N PHE A 179 -4.23 -12.89 10.95
CA PHE A 179 -4.58 -11.54 11.36
C PHE A 179 -5.57 -10.92 10.36
N GLY A 180 -6.36 -9.96 10.83
CA GLY A 180 -7.32 -9.24 10.02
C GLY A 180 -6.59 -8.36 9.01
N ARG A 181 -7.06 -8.39 7.75
CA ARG A 181 -6.46 -7.58 6.70
C ARG A 181 -6.78 -6.09 6.91
N LEU A 182 -5.79 -5.23 6.61
CA LEU A 182 -6.00 -3.80 6.45
C LEU A 182 -6.66 -3.51 5.09
N ARG A 183 -7.79 -2.83 5.13
CA ARG A 183 -8.49 -2.26 3.96
C ARG A 183 -8.47 -0.74 4.07
N ILE A 184 -8.17 -0.06 2.96
CA ILE A 184 -8.26 1.40 2.89
C ILE A 184 -9.50 1.76 2.04
N SER A 185 -10.45 2.51 2.61
CA SER A 185 -11.60 3.08 1.89
C SER A 185 -11.26 4.46 1.33
N GLY A 186 -11.95 4.89 0.27
CA GLY A 186 -11.64 6.13 -0.46
C GLY A 186 -10.56 5.97 -1.54
N THR A 187 -10.11 4.74 -1.80
CA THR A 187 -9.15 4.43 -2.87
C THR A 187 -9.39 3.06 -3.50
N VAL A 188 -8.63 2.75 -4.55
CA VAL A 188 -8.71 1.52 -5.33
C VAL A 188 -7.42 0.71 -5.15
N LEU A 189 -7.51 -0.47 -4.53
CA LEU A 189 -6.37 -1.38 -4.30
C LEU A 189 -6.33 -2.60 -5.24
N SER A 190 -7.40 -2.82 -6.03
CA SER A 190 -7.47 -3.98 -6.92
C SER A 190 -6.56 -3.80 -8.13
N LYS A 191 -5.66 -4.76 -8.37
CA LYS A 191 -4.77 -4.79 -9.55
C LYS A 191 -5.52 -4.52 -10.85
N ARG A 192 -6.69 -5.15 -11.04
CA ARG A 192 -7.52 -5.00 -12.25
C ARG A 192 -8.04 -3.57 -12.40
N LYS A 193 -8.47 -2.94 -11.31
CA LYS A 193 -9.01 -1.58 -11.35
C LYS A 193 -7.89 -0.54 -11.51
N ILE A 194 -6.74 -0.72 -10.87
CA ILE A 194 -5.55 0.14 -11.07
C ILE A 194 -5.08 0.05 -12.53
N LEU A 195 -5.01 -1.16 -13.10
CA LEU A 195 -4.67 -1.33 -14.50
C LEU A 195 -5.65 -0.58 -15.41
N ALA A 196 -6.95 -0.63 -15.13
CA ALA A 196 -7.93 0.15 -15.88
C ALA A 196 -7.71 1.68 -15.75
N LEU A 197 -7.28 2.19 -14.59
CA LEU A 197 -6.94 3.62 -14.45
C LEU A 197 -5.74 4.00 -15.32
N ILE A 198 -4.74 3.13 -15.41
CA ILE A 198 -3.53 3.33 -16.22
C ILE A 198 -3.89 3.26 -17.72
N GLU A 199 -4.59 2.20 -18.14
CA GLU A 199 -4.96 1.98 -19.55
C GLU A 199 -5.89 3.09 -20.10
N ASN A 200 -6.73 3.68 -19.25
CA ASN A 200 -7.59 4.81 -19.62
C ASN A 200 -6.92 6.19 -19.40
N GLY A 201 -5.63 6.24 -19.03
CA GLY A 201 -4.88 7.50 -18.90
C GLY A 201 -5.28 8.40 -17.73
N HIS A 202 -6.03 7.89 -16.74
CA HIS A 202 -6.40 8.65 -15.56
C HIS A 202 -5.22 8.84 -14.59
N VAL A 203 -4.29 7.89 -14.58
CA VAL A 203 -3.02 7.94 -13.84
C VAL A 203 -1.85 7.60 -14.75
N ARG A 204 -0.65 8.10 -14.41
CA ARG A 204 0.56 7.98 -15.24
C ARG A 204 1.05 6.55 -15.35
N ASP A 205 1.23 5.87 -14.22
CA ASP A 205 1.64 4.46 -14.11
C ASP A 205 1.42 3.96 -12.66
N TRP A 206 1.92 2.76 -12.31
CA TRP A 206 1.84 2.15 -10.98
C TRP A 206 2.45 2.99 -9.84
N ASP A 207 3.34 3.93 -10.16
CA ASP A 207 4.01 4.83 -9.22
C ASP A 207 3.39 6.24 -9.17
N ASP A 208 2.26 6.47 -9.86
CA ASP A 208 1.57 7.76 -9.82
C ASP A 208 1.20 8.15 -8.37
N PRO A 209 1.59 9.35 -7.87
CA PRO A 209 1.39 9.76 -6.48
C PRO A 209 -0.06 9.72 -5.97
N ARG A 210 -1.06 9.62 -6.85
CA ARG A 210 -2.48 9.51 -6.50
C ARG A 210 -2.88 8.07 -6.11
N LEU A 211 -2.05 7.07 -6.44
CA LEU A 211 -2.28 5.67 -6.08
C LEU A 211 -1.78 5.34 -4.67
N TYR A 212 -2.29 4.25 -4.11
CA TYR A 212 -1.91 3.72 -2.79
C TYR A 212 -1.00 2.48 -2.89
N THR A 213 -0.28 2.35 -4.01
CA THR A 213 0.83 1.39 -4.11
C THR A 213 2.00 1.91 -3.27
N LEU A 214 2.84 1.02 -2.74
CA LEU A 214 4.00 1.46 -1.94
C LEU A 214 4.97 2.35 -2.74
N ILE A 215 5.12 2.08 -4.04
CA ILE A 215 5.95 2.91 -4.92
C ILE A 215 5.34 4.29 -5.19
N ALA A 216 4.01 4.38 -5.31
CA ALA A 216 3.30 5.65 -5.41
C ALA A 216 3.39 6.46 -4.13
N LEU A 217 3.17 5.84 -2.97
CA LEU A 217 3.30 6.52 -1.67
C LEU A 217 4.73 7.02 -1.44
N ARG A 218 5.74 6.23 -1.84
CA ARG A 218 7.14 6.67 -1.83
C ARG A 218 7.35 7.89 -2.72
N ARG A 219 6.86 7.86 -3.97
CA ARG A 219 6.98 8.99 -4.92
C ARG A 219 6.20 10.23 -4.44
N ARG A 220 5.07 10.03 -3.77
CA ARG A 220 4.25 11.07 -3.11
C ARG A 220 5.02 11.76 -1.97
N GLY A 221 6.08 11.15 -1.45
CA GLY A 221 6.87 11.68 -0.34
C GLY A 221 6.42 11.22 1.04
N VAL A 222 5.68 10.11 1.13
CA VAL A 222 5.25 9.54 2.42
C VAL A 222 6.44 8.85 3.09
N PRO A 223 6.85 9.26 4.32
CA PRO A 223 7.94 8.61 5.04
C PRO A 223 7.59 7.16 5.43
N PRO A 224 8.54 6.21 5.37
CA PRO A 224 8.28 4.84 5.78
C PRO A 224 7.91 4.74 7.27
N GLU A 225 8.50 5.58 8.12
CA GLU A 225 8.20 5.66 9.55
C GLU A 225 6.76 6.09 9.82
N ALA A 226 6.19 6.97 8.98
CA ALA A 226 4.78 7.35 9.08
C ALA A 226 3.85 6.16 8.80
N ILE A 227 4.21 5.31 7.83
CA ILE A 227 3.46 4.08 7.52
C ILE A 227 3.57 3.07 8.66
N LEU A 228 4.77 2.91 9.24
CA LEU A 228 4.98 2.01 10.38
C LEU A 228 4.25 2.50 11.63
N SER A 229 4.30 3.81 11.93
CA SER A 229 3.54 4.43 13.02
C SER A 229 2.04 4.20 12.84
N PHE A 230 1.54 4.41 11.61
CA PHE A 230 0.14 4.14 11.29
C PHE A 230 -0.25 2.68 11.55
N ILE A 231 0.54 1.71 11.10
CA ILE A 231 0.28 0.28 11.33
C ILE A 231 0.33 -0.05 12.82
N ASN A 232 1.29 0.51 13.56
CA ASN A 232 1.42 0.27 14.99
C ASN A 232 0.27 0.87 15.80
N GLU A 233 -0.21 2.06 15.43
CA GLU A 233 -1.38 2.71 16.07
C GLU A 233 -2.67 1.91 15.88
N LEU A 234 -2.86 1.27 14.72
CA LEU A 234 -4.02 0.40 14.48
C LEU A 234 -3.97 -0.89 15.30
N GLY A 235 -2.77 -1.39 15.55
CA GLY A 235 -2.55 -2.70 16.16
C GLY A 235 -2.90 -3.86 15.22
N VAL A 236 -2.60 -5.08 15.67
CA VAL A 236 -2.85 -6.30 14.90
C VAL A 236 -3.82 -7.18 15.67
N THR A 237 -5.02 -7.37 15.11
CA THR A 237 -6.05 -8.25 15.68
C THR A 237 -6.56 -9.20 14.61
N LYS A 238 -7.50 -10.10 14.94
CA LYS A 238 -8.19 -10.94 13.94
C LYS A 238 -9.32 -10.22 13.20
N ALA A 239 -9.76 -9.04 13.68
CA ALA A 239 -10.83 -8.31 13.02
C ALA A 239 -10.31 -7.59 11.78
N GLU A 240 -11.07 -7.66 10.67
CA GLU A 240 -10.79 -6.83 9.50
C GLU A 240 -10.87 -5.35 9.88
N THR A 241 -9.85 -4.60 9.45
CA THR A 241 -9.76 -3.17 9.78
C THR A 241 -9.94 -2.39 8.49
N THR A 242 -11.00 -1.57 8.41
CA THR A 242 -11.23 -0.65 7.29
C THR A 242 -10.96 0.77 7.75
N ILE A 243 -10.00 1.44 7.11
CA ILE A 243 -9.56 2.79 7.44
C ILE A 243 -9.78 3.72 6.27
N ASP A 244 -10.32 4.89 6.53
CA ASP A 244 -10.48 5.91 5.50
C ASP A 244 -9.14 6.57 5.12
N THR A 245 -8.96 6.89 3.84
CA THR A 245 -7.83 7.67 3.35
C THR A 245 -7.53 8.91 4.20
N LYS A 246 -8.55 9.62 4.69
CA LYS A 246 -8.39 10.83 5.53
C LYS A 246 -7.66 10.53 6.83
N GLN A 247 -7.92 9.37 7.45
CA GLN A 247 -7.25 8.99 8.69
C GLN A 247 -5.78 8.61 8.44
N PHE A 248 -5.51 7.90 7.34
CA PHE A 248 -4.15 7.62 6.91
C PHE A 248 -3.36 8.92 6.61
N GLU A 249 -3.97 9.85 5.88
CA GLU A 249 -3.38 11.16 5.59
C GLU A 249 -3.18 12.01 6.84
N GLN A 250 -4.08 11.92 7.82
CA GLN A 250 -3.92 12.59 9.10
C GLN A 250 -2.74 12.02 9.90
N CYS A 251 -2.49 10.71 9.83
CA CYS A 251 -1.30 10.10 10.43
C CYS A 251 -0.02 10.65 9.79
N ILE A 252 0.03 10.69 8.46
CA ILE A 252 1.15 11.27 7.70
C ILE A 252 1.35 12.75 8.07
N ARG A 253 0.27 13.54 8.12
CA ARG A 253 0.33 14.97 8.47
C ARG A 253 0.91 15.19 9.87
N ARG A 254 0.47 14.41 10.87
CA ARG A 254 1.02 14.48 12.24
C ARG A 254 2.51 14.16 12.27
N TYR A 255 2.92 13.16 11.50
CA TYR A 255 4.33 12.79 11.40
C TYR A 255 5.16 13.93 10.77
N LEU A 256 4.71 14.47 9.63
CA LEU A 256 5.42 15.54 8.92
C LEU A 256 5.49 16.84 9.73
N GLU A 257 4.41 17.24 10.42
CA GLU A 257 4.34 18.49 11.22
C GLU A 257 5.49 18.65 12.23
N VAL A 258 6.05 17.54 12.72
CA VAL A 258 7.13 17.51 13.70
C VAL A 258 8.48 17.06 13.14
N THR A 259 8.54 16.55 11.90
CA THR A 259 9.76 15.97 11.31
C THR A 259 10.36 16.81 10.18
N VAL A 260 9.54 17.58 9.46
CA VAL A 260 10.02 18.32 8.29
C VAL A 260 10.35 19.79 8.61
N PRO A 261 11.37 20.35 7.95
CA PRO A 261 11.62 21.78 7.99
C PRO A 261 10.51 22.54 7.26
N ARG A 262 10.30 23.80 7.67
CA ARG A 262 9.30 24.72 7.15
C ARG A 262 9.98 25.68 6.19
N LEU A 263 9.42 25.77 4.99
CA LEU A 263 9.82 26.73 3.98
C LEU A 263 8.63 27.56 3.51
N MET A 264 8.92 28.70 2.89
CA MET A 264 7.96 29.46 2.10
C MET A 264 7.96 28.99 0.64
N LEU A 265 6.77 28.71 0.11
CA LEU A 265 6.50 28.37 -1.28
C LEU A 265 5.31 29.21 -1.75
N VAL A 266 5.41 29.75 -2.95
CA VAL A 266 4.36 30.52 -3.62
C VAL A 266 4.04 29.81 -4.93
N LEU A 267 2.87 29.22 -5.06
CA LEU A 267 2.43 28.44 -6.21
C LEU A 267 2.05 29.34 -7.40
N GLU A 268 1.33 30.43 -7.12
CA GLU A 268 0.87 31.39 -8.12
C GLU A 268 1.42 32.78 -7.80
N PRO A 269 2.70 33.05 -8.12
CA PRO A 269 3.36 34.27 -7.68
C PRO A 269 2.75 35.51 -8.33
N ILE A 270 2.54 36.54 -7.50
CA ILE A 270 2.35 37.93 -7.92
C ILE A 270 3.51 38.75 -7.36
N PRO A 271 4.24 39.51 -8.21
CA PRO A 271 5.25 40.43 -7.74
C PRO A 271 4.60 41.59 -6.98
N VAL A 272 5.22 41.93 -5.87
CA VAL A 272 4.80 42.98 -4.98
C VAL A 272 5.96 43.92 -4.72
N VAL A 273 5.81 45.18 -5.12
CA VAL A 273 6.89 46.16 -5.13
C VAL A 273 6.65 47.20 -4.05
N THR A 274 7.65 47.37 -3.18
CA THR A 274 7.58 48.39 -2.14
C THR A 274 8.14 49.72 -2.65
N GLU A 275 7.33 50.77 -2.64
CA GLU A 275 7.69 52.07 -3.21
C GLU A 275 8.70 52.85 -2.35
N ASN A 276 8.67 52.64 -1.02
CA ASN A 276 9.45 53.42 -0.05
C ASN A 276 10.76 52.76 0.40
N ILE A 277 11.30 51.83 -0.40
CA ILE A 277 12.60 51.17 -0.16
C ILE A 277 13.53 51.37 -1.36
N PRO A 278 14.84 51.65 -1.13
CA PRO A 278 15.84 51.70 -2.20
C PRO A 278 15.94 50.39 -2.99
N GLU A 279 16.26 50.48 -4.29
CA GLU A 279 16.36 49.30 -5.18
C GLU A 279 17.43 48.29 -4.72
N ASP A 280 18.51 48.78 -4.13
CA ASP A 280 19.66 48.02 -3.64
C ASP A 280 19.53 47.54 -2.20
N ASN A 281 18.40 47.81 -1.53
CA ASN A 281 18.19 47.38 -0.17
C ASN A 281 17.89 45.88 -0.09
N ILE A 282 18.77 45.15 0.59
CA ILE A 282 18.62 43.72 0.89
C ILE A 282 18.74 43.55 2.40
N GLU A 283 17.64 43.16 3.05
CA GLU A 283 17.60 42.80 4.46
C GLU A 283 17.53 41.29 4.59
N MET A 284 18.45 40.67 5.34
CA MET A 284 18.41 39.22 5.57
C MET A 284 17.48 38.91 6.74
N VAL A 285 16.42 38.15 6.49
CA VAL A 285 15.45 37.73 7.49
C VAL A 285 15.76 36.31 7.94
N GLU A 286 15.97 36.11 9.25
CA GLU A 286 16.16 34.79 9.84
C GLU A 286 14.82 34.09 10.08
N LEU A 287 14.68 32.89 9.52
CA LEU A 287 13.52 32.02 9.65
C LEU A 287 13.93 30.70 10.30
N PRO A 288 13.21 30.21 11.32
CA PRO A 288 13.51 28.92 11.91
C PRO A 288 13.02 27.78 11.00
N PHE A 289 13.82 26.73 10.86
CA PHE A 289 13.41 25.54 10.11
C PHE A 289 12.24 24.81 10.78
N SER A 290 12.11 24.87 12.11
CA SER A 290 10.97 24.28 12.79
C SER A 290 10.62 25.05 14.07
N LYS A 291 9.62 24.58 14.83
CA LYS A 291 9.32 25.14 16.15
C LYS A 291 10.40 24.77 17.19
N ASP A 292 11.18 23.73 16.93
CA ASP A 292 12.29 23.30 17.76
C ASP A 292 13.55 24.12 17.44
N PRO A 293 14.08 24.91 18.40
CA PRO A 293 15.31 25.67 18.20
C PRO A 293 16.52 24.81 17.78
N ALA A 294 16.54 23.52 18.13
CA ALA A 294 17.63 22.62 17.73
C ALA A 294 17.67 22.36 16.22
N SER A 295 16.57 22.62 15.50
CA SER A 295 16.52 22.49 14.04
C SER A 295 17.29 23.60 13.29
N GLY A 296 17.70 24.65 13.99
CA GLY A 296 18.42 25.78 13.39
C GLY A 296 17.53 26.78 12.66
N VAL A 297 18.18 27.72 11.98
CA VAL A 297 17.56 28.80 11.21
C VAL A 297 18.21 28.91 9.84
N HIS A 298 17.49 29.43 8.86
CA HIS A 298 17.99 29.85 7.56
C HIS A 298 17.68 31.32 7.31
N THR A 299 18.42 31.93 6.37
CA THR A 299 18.25 33.34 6.01
C THR A 299 17.60 33.49 4.65
N VAL A 300 16.63 34.39 4.55
CA VAL A 300 15.94 34.73 3.29
C VAL A 300 16.12 36.22 3.00
N PRO A 301 16.52 36.60 1.78
CA PRO A 301 16.66 38.00 1.42
C PRO A 301 15.29 38.65 1.25
N PHE A 302 15.06 39.71 2.01
CA PHE A 302 13.96 40.65 1.82
C PHE A 302 14.47 41.83 0.97
N THR A 303 13.88 41.99 -0.20
CA THR A 303 14.26 43.05 -1.15
C THR A 303 13.07 43.95 -1.45
N LYS A 304 13.28 44.99 -2.26
CA LYS A 304 12.20 45.88 -2.72
C LYS A 304 11.03 45.12 -3.36
N THR A 305 11.33 44.05 -4.10
CA THR A 305 10.33 43.20 -4.75
C THR A 305 10.27 41.83 -4.08
N VAL A 306 9.09 41.46 -3.62
CA VAL A 306 8.81 40.12 -3.08
C VAL A 306 7.63 39.51 -3.83
N TYR A 307 7.44 38.21 -3.70
CA TYR A 307 6.33 37.50 -4.32
C TYR A 307 5.38 36.99 -3.25
N ILE A 308 4.08 37.15 -3.48
CA ILE A 308 3.02 36.59 -2.63
C ILE A 308 2.13 35.68 -3.45
N GLU A 309 1.33 34.86 -2.75
CA GLU A 309 0.31 34.07 -3.41
C GLU A 309 -0.78 34.95 -4.00
N ARG A 310 -1.20 34.62 -5.22
CA ARG A 310 -2.32 35.28 -5.90
C ARG A 310 -3.60 35.30 -5.06
N SER A 311 -3.85 34.24 -4.29
CA SER A 311 -5.02 34.16 -3.42
C SER A 311 -4.96 35.07 -2.18
N ASP A 312 -3.79 35.62 -1.87
CA ASP A 312 -3.57 36.49 -0.71
C ASP A 312 -3.74 37.98 -1.02
N PHE A 313 -4.04 38.36 -2.28
CA PHE A 313 -4.44 39.71 -2.66
C PHE A 313 -5.86 39.80 -3.21
N ARG A 314 -6.61 40.84 -2.82
CA ARG A 314 -7.91 41.20 -3.43
C ARG A 314 -8.07 42.71 -3.54
N GLU A 315 -8.82 43.16 -4.54
CA GLU A 315 -9.19 44.57 -4.68
C GLU A 315 -10.01 45.06 -3.48
N SER A 316 -11.06 44.31 -3.11
CA SER A 316 -11.91 44.62 -1.96
C SER A 316 -11.88 43.50 -0.91
N ALA A 317 -11.73 43.86 0.36
CA ALA A 317 -11.82 42.91 1.46
C ALA A 317 -13.27 42.53 1.79
N SER A 318 -13.48 41.26 2.14
CA SER A 318 -14.70 40.79 2.78
C SER A 318 -14.45 40.52 4.26
N LYS A 319 -15.51 40.37 5.06
CA LYS A 319 -15.42 40.13 6.52
C LYS A 319 -14.54 38.92 6.89
N ASP A 320 -14.48 37.93 6.01
CA ASP A 320 -13.74 36.68 6.21
C ASP A 320 -12.36 36.66 5.50
N PHE A 321 -11.95 37.79 4.93
CA PHE A 321 -10.69 37.93 4.21
C PHE A 321 -9.68 38.73 5.04
N PHE A 322 -8.72 38.01 5.63
CA PHE A 322 -7.70 38.58 6.53
C PHE A 322 -6.33 38.78 5.86
N ARG A 323 -6.26 38.75 4.51
CA ARG A 323 -5.01 38.98 3.76
C ARG A 323 -5.03 40.34 3.07
N LEU A 324 -4.10 40.56 2.13
CA LEU A 324 -3.81 41.87 1.58
C LEU A 324 -4.97 42.35 0.71
N ALA A 325 -5.48 43.53 1.02
CA ALA A 325 -6.44 44.23 0.18
C ALA A 325 -6.08 45.71 0.10
N LEU A 326 -6.65 46.42 -0.88
CA LEU A 326 -6.36 47.82 -1.09
C LEU A 326 -6.65 48.62 0.20
N GLY A 327 -5.64 49.35 0.69
CA GLY A 327 -5.72 50.13 1.93
C GLY A 327 -5.63 49.33 3.25
N ILE A 328 -5.62 48.00 3.22
CA ILE A 328 -5.48 47.15 4.40
C ILE A 328 -4.01 46.77 4.63
N SER A 329 -3.58 46.86 5.88
CA SER A 329 -2.24 46.45 6.29
C SER A 329 -2.16 44.97 6.67
N VAL A 330 -1.14 44.26 6.19
CA VAL A 330 -0.85 42.86 6.54
C VAL A 330 0.62 42.72 6.92
N GLY A 331 0.95 41.77 7.80
CA GLY A 331 2.33 41.45 8.13
C GLY A 331 2.89 40.36 7.21
N LEU A 332 4.10 40.54 6.71
CA LEU A 332 4.86 39.44 6.12
C LEU A 332 5.50 38.58 7.23
N LEU A 333 5.74 37.31 6.94
CA LEU A 333 6.30 36.38 7.92
C LEU A 333 7.68 36.87 8.38
N LYS A 334 7.82 37.13 9.68
CA LYS A 334 9.08 37.57 10.35
C LYS A 334 9.69 38.89 9.87
N VAL A 335 9.07 39.58 8.92
CA VAL A 335 9.38 40.98 8.60
C VAL A 335 8.79 41.88 9.69
N THR A 336 9.56 42.87 10.13
CA THR A 336 9.18 43.73 11.26
C THR A 336 8.11 44.76 10.91
N TYR A 337 7.94 45.10 9.62
CA TYR A 337 7.03 46.15 9.17
C TYR A 337 5.78 45.58 8.49
N PRO A 338 4.56 46.04 8.85
CA PRO A 338 3.39 45.77 8.05
C PRO A 338 3.44 46.48 6.69
N ILE A 339 2.89 45.82 5.68
CA ILE A 339 2.74 46.32 4.32
C ILE A 339 1.29 46.74 4.05
N THR A 340 1.09 47.88 3.40
CA THR A 340 -0.22 48.34 2.93
C THR A 340 -0.23 48.42 1.41
N ALA A 341 -1.21 47.82 0.75
CA ALA A 341 -1.39 47.97 -0.69
C ALA A 341 -1.93 49.37 -1.05
N THR A 342 -1.21 50.08 -1.91
CA THR A 342 -1.55 51.43 -2.40
C THR A 342 -2.18 51.39 -3.78
N GLY A 343 -1.83 50.39 -4.59
CA GLY A 343 -2.40 50.19 -5.91
C GLY A 343 -2.03 48.82 -6.48
N PHE A 344 -2.53 48.52 -7.67
CA PHE A 344 -2.26 47.29 -8.38
C PHE A 344 -2.44 47.49 -9.89
N GLU A 345 -1.82 46.63 -10.67
CA GLU A 345 -2.01 46.55 -12.11
C GLU A 345 -2.75 45.26 -12.46
N THR A 346 -3.49 45.31 -13.57
CA THR A 346 -4.19 44.13 -14.11
C THR A 346 -3.82 43.93 -15.55
N ASP A 347 -3.77 42.66 -15.94
CA ASP A 347 -3.64 42.27 -17.32
C ASP A 347 -4.93 42.63 -18.09
N PRO A 348 -4.86 43.34 -19.23
CA PRO A 348 -6.04 43.80 -19.96
C PRO A 348 -6.94 42.68 -20.50
N GLU A 349 -6.39 41.52 -20.81
CA GLU A 349 -7.12 40.40 -21.43
C GLU A 349 -7.73 39.48 -20.38
N THR A 350 -6.93 39.08 -19.39
CA THR A 350 -7.32 38.12 -18.35
C THR A 350 -7.96 38.79 -17.13
N ARG A 351 -7.79 40.11 -16.98
CA ARG A 351 -8.15 40.91 -15.79
C ARG A 351 -7.48 40.41 -14.50
N LEU A 352 -6.45 39.57 -14.61
CA LEU A 352 -5.71 39.08 -13.46
C LEU A 352 -4.75 40.15 -12.97
N VAL A 353 -4.57 40.22 -11.65
CA VAL A 353 -3.59 41.13 -11.04
C VAL A 353 -2.18 40.70 -11.41
N THR A 354 -1.41 41.61 -11.98
CA THR A 354 -0.03 41.37 -12.45
C THR A 354 1.01 41.97 -11.53
N LEU A 355 0.67 43.03 -10.80
CA LEU A 355 1.56 43.75 -9.90
C LEU A 355 0.75 44.34 -8.74
N VAL A 356 1.33 44.33 -7.54
CA VAL A 356 0.78 45.06 -6.39
C VAL A 356 1.83 46.05 -5.87
N MET A 357 1.44 47.31 -5.71
CA MET A 357 2.27 48.38 -5.15
C MET A 357 2.01 48.49 -3.65
N LEU A 358 3.08 48.61 -2.86
CA LEU A 358 3.03 48.68 -1.41
C LEU A 358 3.76 49.89 -0.84
N VAL A 359 3.31 50.28 0.36
CA VAL A 359 4.08 51.11 1.29
C VAL A 359 4.21 50.41 2.64
N MET A 360 5.40 50.42 3.23
CA MET A 360 5.63 49.94 4.60
C MET A 360 5.25 50.99 5.65
N LYS A 361 4.49 50.59 6.68
CA LYS A 361 4.10 51.43 7.82
C LYS A 361 4.77 50.94 9.11
N SER A 362 4.93 51.81 10.11
CA SER A 362 5.36 51.37 11.45
C SER A 362 4.21 50.64 12.19
N LEU A 363 4.57 49.65 13.00
CA LEU A 363 3.74 48.54 13.48
C LEU A 363 2.41 48.91 14.18
N THR A 364 1.34 48.22 13.78
CA THR A 364 0.27 47.76 14.70
C THR A 364 -0.15 46.33 14.33
N ARG A 365 -0.28 45.47 15.34
CA ARG A 365 -0.15 44.00 15.23
C ARG A 365 -1.50 43.30 15.09
N GLY A 366 -1.59 42.39 14.11
CA GLY A 366 -2.09 41.02 14.29
C GLY A 366 -3.42 40.64 13.61
N LEU A 367 -3.46 39.44 13.00
CA LEU A 367 -4.56 38.45 13.11
C LEU A 367 -4.21 37.10 12.44
N HIS A 368 -4.73 36.01 13.01
CA HIS A 368 -4.56 34.61 12.60
C HIS A 368 -5.68 34.16 11.64
N LEU A 369 -5.38 33.25 10.71
CA LEU A 369 -6.35 32.57 9.82
C LEU A 369 -6.58 31.11 10.21
N LYS A 370 -7.84 30.65 10.16
CA LYS A 370 -8.26 29.24 10.21
C LYS A 370 -8.93 28.85 8.89
N SER A 371 -8.73 27.60 8.44
CA SER A 371 -9.37 27.03 7.24
C SER A 371 -10.55 26.10 7.58
N PRO A 372 -11.57 25.99 6.69
CA PRO A 372 -12.68 25.04 6.83
C PRO A 372 -12.36 23.67 6.18
N ARG A 373 -13.13 22.65 6.61
CA ARG A 373 -13.20 21.30 6.04
C ARG A 373 -14.52 21.15 5.29
N ASP A 374 -14.58 20.23 4.33
CA ASP A 374 -15.78 19.41 4.08
C ASP A 374 -15.45 18.11 3.30
N ASP A 375 -16.26 17.09 3.58
CA ASP A 375 -16.31 15.75 2.96
C ASP A 375 -17.42 15.68 1.91
N PRO A 376 -17.30 14.77 0.92
CA PRO A 376 -18.50 14.22 0.29
C PRO A 376 -18.53 12.68 0.26
N ASP A 377 -19.77 12.20 0.42
CA ASP A 377 -20.24 10.82 0.33
C ASP A 377 -20.26 10.26 -1.09
N VAL A 378 -20.32 8.92 -1.12
CA VAL A 378 -20.20 7.99 -2.24
C VAL A 378 -21.35 8.08 -3.25
N LEU A 379 -21.01 8.10 -4.54
CA LEU A 379 -21.96 8.09 -5.67
C LEU A 379 -22.17 6.68 -6.29
N PRO A 380 -23.35 6.41 -6.88
CA PRO A 380 -23.78 5.07 -7.32
C PRO A 380 -23.30 4.60 -8.70
N GLU A 381 -22.59 5.44 -9.46
CA GLU A 381 -22.06 5.07 -10.78
C GLU A 381 -20.60 4.64 -10.63
N GLY A 382 -20.22 3.46 -11.17
CA GLY A 382 -19.00 2.74 -10.82
C GLY A 382 -17.69 3.56 -10.80
N PHE A 383 -16.64 3.04 -10.15
CA PHE A 383 -15.45 3.80 -9.70
C PHE A 383 -14.74 4.76 -10.68
N LEU A 384 -14.95 4.66 -12.00
CA LEU A 384 -14.39 5.60 -12.97
C LEU A 384 -15.17 6.93 -13.07
N SER A 385 -16.48 6.93 -12.77
CA SER A 385 -17.27 8.18 -12.71
C SER A 385 -17.03 8.98 -11.43
N ASP A 386 -16.33 8.42 -10.45
CA ASP A 386 -15.95 9.06 -9.19
C ASP A 386 -14.51 9.61 -9.22
N ILE A 387 -13.94 9.78 -10.42
CA ILE A 387 -12.60 10.36 -10.58
C ILE A 387 -12.68 11.86 -10.37
N ASN A 388 -11.92 12.37 -9.39
CA ASN A 388 -11.77 13.81 -9.19
C ASN A 388 -11.02 14.44 -10.40
N PRO A 389 -11.68 15.31 -11.19
CA PRO A 389 -11.05 15.95 -12.35
C PRO A 389 -9.92 16.92 -11.97
N ARG A 390 -9.87 17.33 -10.70
CA ARG A 390 -8.82 18.19 -10.12
C ARG A 390 -7.86 17.41 -9.22
N SER A 391 -7.65 16.12 -9.52
CA SER A 391 -6.73 15.28 -8.75
C SER A 391 -5.25 15.65 -8.91
N GLU A 392 -4.89 16.39 -9.97
CA GLU A 392 -3.54 16.90 -10.22
C GLU A 392 -3.62 18.36 -10.71
N GLY A 393 -2.79 19.23 -10.14
CA GLY A 393 -2.58 20.60 -10.58
C GLY A 393 -1.09 20.87 -10.75
N ILE A 394 -0.69 21.48 -11.87
CA ILE A 394 0.71 21.77 -12.18
C ILE A 394 0.90 23.29 -12.14
N PHE A 395 1.86 23.73 -11.32
CA PHE A 395 2.21 25.14 -11.12
C PHE A 395 3.63 25.39 -11.65
N PRO A 396 3.80 25.69 -12.95
CA PRO A 396 5.13 25.73 -13.58
C PRO A 396 5.98 26.93 -13.12
N ASN A 397 5.33 28.00 -12.66
CA ASN A 397 5.97 29.24 -12.25
C ASN A 397 6.06 29.38 -10.73
N ALA A 398 5.84 28.29 -9.98
CA ALA A 398 5.93 28.33 -8.52
C ALA A 398 7.34 28.75 -8.08
N MET A 399 7.41 29.60 -7.05
CA MET A 399 8.65 30.10 -6.48
C MET A 399 8.83 29.56 -5.07
N ILE A 400 10.02 29.05 -4.77
CA ILE A 400 10.41 28.58 -3.43
C ILE A 400 11.56 29.44 -2.92
N GLU A 401 11.60 29.65 -1.61
CA GLU A 401 12.70 30.40 -1.00
C GLU A 401 14.06 29.67 -1.10
N THR A 402 15.13 30.44 -0.92
CA THR A 402 16.52 29.99 -1.07
C THR A 402 16.92 28.88 -0.08
N GLY A 403 16.24 28.77 1.06
CA GLY A 403 16.47 27.74 2.08
C GLY A 403 16.28 26.30 1.58
N ILE A 404 15.61 26.10 0.44
CA ILE A 404 15.44 24.77 -0.16
C ILE A 404 16.78 24.09 -0.49
N GLU A 405 17.80 24.85 -0.90
CA GLU A 405 19.09 24.28 -1.26
C GLU A 405 19.82 23.72 -0.03
N GLU A 406 19.70 24.39 1.11
CA GLU A 406 20.22 23.88 2.38
C GLU A 406 19.50 22.59 2.81
N ILE A 407 18.17 22.56 2.68
CA ILE A 407 17.38 21.37 3.02
C ILE A 407 17.72 20.18 2.13
N LYS A 408 17.92 20.39 0.83
CA LYS A 408 18.34 19.33 -0.09
C LYS A 408 19.70 18.73 0.30
N GLN A 409 20.64 19.57 0.73
CA GLN A 409 21.98 19.13 1.14
C GLN A 409 21.98 18.39 2.48
N THR A 410 21.05 18.74 3.37
CA THR A 410 20.98 18.23 4.74
C THR A 410 19.94 17.13 4.94
N ALA A 411 19.18 16.79 3.90
CA ALA A 411 18.21 15.71 3.91
C ALA A 411 18.86 14.32 4.14
N PRO A 412 18.17 13.36 4.75
CA PRO A 412 16.78 13.44 5.24
C PRO A 412 16.62 14.20 6.57
N TRP A 413 15.41 14.72 6.80
CA TRP A 413 15.02 15.40 8.04
C TRP A 413 13.90 14.64 8.75
N PRO A 414 14.02 14.35 10.06
CA PRO A 414 15.22 14.50 10.89
C PRO A 414 16.36 13.60 10.37
N ARG A 415 17.62 13.99 10.62
CA ARG A 415 18.75 13.13 10.28
C ARG A 415 18.54 11.79 10.97
N LEU A 416 18.70 10.71 10.21
CA LEU A 416 18.71 9.36 10.78
C LEU A 416 19.76 9.37 11.90
N SER A 417 19.35 9.03 13.12
CA SER A 417 20.31 8.79 14.20
C SER A 417 21.34 7.81 13.68
N GLU A 418 22.63 8.17 13.73
CA GLU A 418 23.71 7.22 13.49
C GLU A 418 23.54 6.10 14.53
N GLY A 419 22.94 4.99 14.08
CA GLY A 419 22.62 3.82 14.89
C GLY A 419 23.74 2.79 14.86
#